data_AF-A0A0F9C531-F1
#
_entry.id   AF-A0A0F9C531-F1
#
_cell.length_a   1.000
_cell.length_b   1.000
_cell.length_c   1.000
_cell.angle_alpha   90.00
_cell.angle_beta   90.00
_cell.angle_gamma   90.00
#
_symmetry.space_group_name_H-M   'P 1'
#
loop_
_entity.id
_entity.type
_entity.pdbx_description
1 polymer ?
#
loop_
_entity_poly.entity_id
_entity_poly.type
_entity_poly.pdbx_seq_one_letter_code
_entity_poly.pdbx_strand_id
1 'polypeptide(L)'
;MPKDITLADLKPESFRVGGSDTKGHNVRLFFRAQPGHAHQLDSIIQSKVFPYRRKGDLLRHALHRHLEWLESLAPIPSVTTQVDVILQFIRQEEFNSDFMFTFEALTKTIANYLVEGADGQAVRVMMEAQKSIAAMSDGYWKDKYTAALEEKFGHLVKEALKASLTPSEAEDDEEEGN
;
A
#
# COMPACT_ATOMS: atom_id res chain seq x y z
N MET A 1 -20.80 -12.40 27.63
CA MET A 1 -19.45 -12.47 28.24
C MET A 1 -18.45 -12.54 27.11
N PRO A 2 -17.33 -11.78 27.16
CA PRO A 2 -16.28 -11.94 26.16
C PRO A 2 -15.80 -13.39 26.19
N LYS A 3 -15.59 -13.98 25.02
CA LYS A 3 -15.04 -15.33 24.87
C LYS A 3 -13.69 -15.38 25.60
N ASP A 4 -13.36 -16.52 26.21
CA ASP A 4 -12.05 -16.75 26.82
C ASP A 4 -10.98 -16.64 25.72
N ILE A 5 -10.36 -15.47 25.59
CA ILE A 5 -9.27 -15.25 24.64
C ILE A 5 -8.05 -15.92 25.25
N THR A 6 -7.57 -16.99 24.62
CA THR A 6 -6.33 -17.63 25.05
C THR A 6 -5.12 -16.91 24.47
N LEU A 7 -3.96 -17.07 25.10
CA LEU A 7 -2.71 -16.47 24.61
C LEU A 7 -2.38 -16.90 23.17
N ALA A 8 -2.84 -18.10 22.77
CA ALA A 8 -2.64 -18.65 21.43
C ALA A 8 -3.45 -17.92 20.35
N ASP A 9 -4.55 -17.26 20.71
CA ASP A 9 -5.42 -16.54 19.78
C ASP A 9 -4.91 -15.11 19.49
N LEU A 10 -3.95 -14.63 20.27
CA LEU A 10 -3.41 -13.27 20.16
C LEU A 10 -2.28 -13.23 19.12
N LYS A 11 -2.62 -12.77 17.91
CA LYS A 11 -1.61 -12.51 16.87
C LYS A 11 -0.58 -11.48 17.36
N PRO A 12 0.72 -11.66 17.14
CA PRO A 12 1.74 -10.68 17.54
C PRO A 12 1.46 -9.24 17.05
N GLU A 13 0.77 -9.12 15.92
CA GLU A 13 0.34 -7.84 15.33
C GLU A 13 -0.64 -7.07 16.22
N SER A 14 -1.39 -7.75 17.08
CA SER A 14 -2.35 -7.15 18.00
C SER A 14 -1.68 -6.32 19.10
N PHE A 15 -0.35 -6.43 19.26
CA PHE A 15 0.44 -5.70 20.25
C PHE A 15 1.32 -4.61 19.63
N ARG A 16 1.09 -4.23 18.37
CA ARG A 16 1.77 -3.09 17.76
C ARG A 16 1.31 -1.80 18.46
N VAL A 17 2.11 -1.35 19.42
CA VAL A 17 1.94 -0.03 20.03
C VAL A 17 2.26 1.00 18.95
N GLY A 18 1.28 1.80 18.55
CA GLY A 18 1.47 2.88 17.60
C GLY A 18 2.65 3.75 18.03
N GLY A 19 3.61 3.94 17.11
CA GLY A 19 4.74 4.81 17.35
C GLY A 19 4.22 6.22 17.65
N SER A 20 4.65 6.79 18.79
CA SER A 20 4.38 8.20 19.05
C SER A 20 5.23 9.01 18.07
N ASP A 21 4.59 9.71 17.14
CA ASP A 21 5.27 10.68 16.30
C ASP A 21 5.96 11.74 17.19
N THR A 22 7.07 12.27 16.70
CA THR A 22 7.81 13.42 17.23
C THR A 22 6.96 14.68 17.35
N LYS A 23 5.84 14.77 16.62
CA LYS A 23 4.83 15.85 16.75
C LYS A 23 3.71 15.55 17.76
N GLY A 24 3.82 14.45 18.52
CA GLY A 24 2.78 14.01 19.45
C GLY A 24 2.50 15.02 20.56
N HIS A 25 1.21 15.29 20.81
CA HIS A 25 0.78 16.08 21.97
C HIS A 25 0.84 15.21 23.23
N ASN A 26 1.57 15.66 24.25
CA ASN A 26 1.68 14.95 25.53
C ASN A 26 0.60 15.45 26.50
N VAL A 27 -0.38 14.60 26.80
CA VAL A 27 -1.43 14.87 27.78
C VAL A 27 -1.17 14.10 29.05
N ARG A 28 -1.12 14.80 30.19
CA ARG A 28 -1.02 14.17 31.52
C ARG A 28 -2.41 13.96 32.08
N LEU A 29 -2.79 12.69 32.25
CA LEU A 29 -4.04 12.30 32.92
C LEU A 29 -3.72 11.77 34.32
N PHE A 30 -4.48 12.21 35.31
CA PHE A 30 -4.39 11.72 36.68
C PHE A 30 -5.64 10.92 37.01
N PHE A 31 -5.45 9.70 37.51
CA PHE A 31 -6.54 8.87 38.01
C PHE A 31 -6.11 8.18 39.30
N ARG A 32 -7.08 7.83 40.14
CA ARG A 32 -6.83 7.07 41.36
C ARG A 32 -6.88 5.58 41.04
N ALA A 33 -5.80 4.87 41.32
CA ALA A 33 -5.71 3.42 41.17
C ALA A 33 -5.48 2.77 42.52
N GLN A 34 -6.01 1.56 42.70
CA GLN A 34 -5.64 0.75 43.86
C GLN A 34 -4.15 0.35 43.77
N PRO A 35 -3.40 0.32 44.89
CA PRO A 35 -1.98 -0.03 44.88
C PRO A 35 -1.70 -1.40 44.24
N GLY A 36 -2.59 -2.38 44.44
CA GLY A 36 -2.48 -3.71 43.84
C GLY A 36 -2.41 -3.67 42.31
N HIS A 37 -3.20 -2.80 41.66
CA HIS A 37 -3.15 -2.65 40.20
C HIS A 37 -1.83 -2.06 39.72
N ALA A 38 -1.25 -1.12 40.48
CA ALA A 38 0.05 -0.55 40.13
C ALA A 38 1.16 -1.61 40.17
N HIS A 39 1.15 -2.48 41.19
CA HIS A 39 2.08 -3.60 41.31
C HIS A 39 1.86 -4.68 40.24
N GLN A 40 0.60 -4.94 39.88
CA GLN A 40 0.28 -5.88 38.81
C GLN A 40 0.84 -5.40 37.46
N LEU A 41 0.71 -4.10 37.17
CA LEU A 41 1.29 -3.50 35.96
C LEU A 41 2.82 -3.65 35.91
N ASP A 42 3.50 -3.43 37.05
CA ASP A 42 4.94 -3.67 37.15
C ASP A 42 5.30 -5.13 36.86
N SER A 43 4.55 -6.07 37.46
CA SER A 43 4.77 -7.50 37.28
C SER A 43 4.58 -7.94 35.83
N ILE A 44 3.57 -7.41 35.14
CA ILE A 44 3.32 -7.69 33.72
C ILE A 44 4.50 -7.20 32.85
N ILE A 45 5.01 -5.99 33.10
CA ILE A 45 6.14 -5.44 32.32
C ILE A 45 7.42 -6.22 32.59
N GLN A 46 7.66 -6.57 33.86
CA GLN A 46 8.83 -7.35 34.27
C GLN A 46 8.81 -8.77 33.69
N SER A 47 7.62 -9.35 33.47
CA SER A 47 7.48 -10.69 32.90
C SER A 47 8.05 -10.80 31.47
N LYS A 48 8.14 -9.68 30.73
CA LYS A 48 8.57 -9.61 29.32
C LYS A 48 7.78 -10.54 28.37
N VAL A 49 6.64 -11.07 28.81
CA VAL A 49 5.74 -11.88 27.97
C VAL A 49 5.14 -11.02 26.86
N PHE A 50 4.90 -9.73 27.15
CA PHE A 50 4.35 -8.76 26.22
C PHE A 50 5.41 -7.71 25.82
N PRO A 51 5.31 -7.11 24.62
CA PRO A 51 6.31 -6.19 24.10
C PRO A 51 6.21 -4.76 24.70
N TYR A 52 5.85 -4.62 25.98
CA TYR A 52 5.79 -3.32 26.65
C TYR A 52 7.11 -2.99 27.33
N ARG A 53 7.66 -1.80 27.05
CA ARG A 53 8.90 -1.33 27.69
C ARG A 53 8.61 -0.54 28.96
N ARG A 54 7.51 0.22 28.97
CA ARG A 54 7.10 1.10 30.08
C ARG A 54 5.61 0.95 30.35
N LYS A 55 5.17 1.36 31.56
CA LYS A 55 3.74 1.44 31.93
C LYS A 55 2.92 2.26 30.94
N GLY A 56 3.50 3.34 30.44
CA GLY A 56 2.85 4.19 29.44
C GLY A 56 2.49 3.47 28.15
N ASP A 57 3.29 2.49 27.72
CA ASP A 57 3.02 1.75 26.48
C ASP A 57 1.84 0.82 26.64
N LEU A 58 1.77 0.15 27.80
CA LEU A 58 0.63 -0.70 28.16
C LEU A 58 -0.64 0.14 28.29
N LEU A 59 -0.59 1.27 29.00
CA LEU A 59 -1.75 2.15 29.16
C LEU A 59 -2.22 2.75 27.84
N ARG A 60 -1.29 3.16 26.95
CA ARG A 60 -1.63 3.66 25.61
C ARG A 60 -2.34 2.59 24.78
N HIS A 61 -1.82 1.37 24.80
CA HIS A 61 -2.44 0.26 24.06
C HIS A 61 -3.80 -0.12 24.64
N ALA A 62 -3.91 -0.22 25.98
CA ALA A 62 -5.18 -0.48 26.65
C ALA A 62 -6.22 0.59 26.35
N LEU A 63 -5.83 1.87 26.35
CA LEU A 63 -6.72 2.98 26.01
C LEU A 63 -7.24 2.83 24.57
N HIS A 64 -6.36 2.61 23.60
CA HIS A 64 -6.75 2.45 22.20
C HIS A 64 -7.74 1.28 22.03
N ARG A 65 -7.42 0.10 22.57
CA ARG A 65 -8.30 -1.08 22.55
C ARG A 65 -9.63 -0.84 23.24
N HIS A 66 -9.60 -0.13 24.36
CA HIS A 66 -10.81 0.15 25.11
C HIS A 66 -11.71 1.14 24.37
N LEU A 67 -11.14 2.13 23.67
CA LEU A 67 -11.89 3.03 22.80
C LEU A 67 -12.53 2.28 21.63
N GLU A 68 -11.78 1.44 20.92
CA GLU A 68 -12.32 0.57 19.86
C GLU A 68 -13.48 -0.29 20.37
N TRP A 69 -13.30 -0.88 21.56
CA TRP A 69 -14.34 -1.69 22.19
C TRP A 69 -15.58 -0.87 22.56
N LEU A 70 -15.42 0.32 23.15
CA LEU A 70 -16.54 1.21 23.47
C LEU A 70 -17.30 1.67 22.21
N GLU A 71 -16.58 2.00 21.14
CA GLU A 71 -17.17 2.34 19.82
C GLU A 71 -17.97 1.16 19.23
N SER A 72 -17.53 -0.08 19.47
CA SER A 72 -18.27 -1.26 19.03
C SER A 72 -19.59 -1.48 19.79
N LEU A 73 -19.71 -0.96 21.02
CA LEU A 73 -20.91 -1.08 21.84
C LEU A 73 -21.94 0.01 21.55
N ALA A 74 -21.48 1.22 21.25
CA ALA A 74 -22.34 2.34 20.90
C ALA A 74 -21.66 3.19 19.82
N PRO A 75 -22.37 3.55 18.74
CA PRO A 75 -21.82 4.41 17.69
C PRO A 75 -21.64 5.83 18.23
N ILE A 76 -20.48 6.09 18.82
CA ILE A 76 -20.04 7.43 19.22
C ILE A 76 -19.38 8.04 17.99
N PRO A 77 -19.72 9.28 17.59
CA PRO A 77 -19.03 9.97 16.51
C PRO A 77 -17.57 10.17 16.92
N SER A 78 -16.72 9.28 16.41
CA SER A 78 -15.33 9.24 16.80
C SER A 78 -14.49 10.16 15.93
N VAL A 79 -13.70 11.02 16.56
CA VAL A 79 -12.71 11.85 15.86
C VAL A 79 -11.62 10.95 15.27
N THR A 80 -11.33 9.79 15.87
CA THR A 80 -10.31 8.88 15.35
C THR A 80 -10.71 8.26 14.03
N THR A 81 -11.97 7.84 13.86
CA THR A 81 -12.44 7.32 12.57
C THR A 81 -12.42 8.39 11.47
N GLN A 82 -12.72 9.65 11.80
CA GLN A 82 -12.58 10.77 10.86
C GLN A 82 -11.12 10.98 10.46
N VAL A 83 -10.20 10.96 11.43
CA VAL A 83 -8.75 11.08 11.16
C VAL A 83 -8.25 9.90 10.34
N ASP A 84 -8.69 8.68 10.61
CA ASP A 84 -8.29 7.48 9.86
C ASP A 84 -8.76 7.55 8.40
N VAL A 85 -9.99 8.01 8.16
CA VAL A 85 -10.52 8.25 6.82
C VAL A 85 -9.69 9.33 6.10
N ILE A 86 -9.36 10.44 6.78
CA ILE A 86 -8.50 11.49 6.21
C ILE A 86 -7.10 10.95 5.88
N LEU A 87 -6.50 10.18 6.79
CA LEU A 87 -5.19 9.57 6.57
C LEU A 87 -5.22 8.57 5.40
N GLN A 88 -6.31 7.83 5.24
CA GLN A 88 -6.51 6.95 4.09
C GLN A 88 -6.57 7.76 2.78
N PHE A 89 -7.30 8.88 2.76
CA PHE A 89 -7.32 9.77 1.59
C PHE A 89 -5.95 10.36 1.27
N ILE A 90 -5.21 10.82 2.28
CA ILE A 90 -3.85 11.35 2.09
C ILE A 90 -2.95 10.28 1.47
N ARG A 91 -2.97 9.05 1.99
CA ARG A 91 -2.18 7.95 1.41
C ARG A 91 -2.58 7.66 -0.03
N GLN A 92 -3.87 7.66 -0.34
CA GLN A 92 -4.33 7.46 -1.71
C GLN A 92 -3.84 8.58 -2.65
N GLU A 93 -3.81 9.82 -2.17
CA GLU A 93 -3.32 10.96 -2.93
C GLU A 93 -1.80 10.89 -3.12
N GLU A 94 -1.04 10.51 -2.10
CA GLU A 94 0.40 10.26 -2.18
C GLU A 94 0.72 9.17 -3.22
N PHE A 95 0.01 8.04 -3.18
CA PHE A 95 0.17 6.98 -4.19
C PHE A 95 -0.13 7.48 -5.60
N ASN A 96 -1.14 8.34 -5.76
CA ASN A 96 -1.46 8.92 -7.06
C ASN A 96 -0.40 9.92 -7.54
N SER A 97 0.13 10.75 -6.64
CA SER A 97 1.23 11.66 -6.94
C SER A 97 2.48 10.90 -7.41
N ASP A 98 2.84 9.83 -6.69
CA ASP A 98 3.98 8.97 -7.04
C ASP A 98 3.77 8.26 -8.38
N PHE A 99 2.54 7.80 -8.65
CA PHE A 99 2.19 7.24 -9.95
C PHE A 99 2.36 8.27 -11.07
N MET A 100 1.83 9.48 -10.91
CA MET A 100 1.94 10.51 -11.94
C MET A 100 3.40 10.86 -12.24
N PHE A 101 4.23 10.97 -11.20
CA PHE A 101 5.67 11.21 -11.34
C PHE A 101 6.37 10.09 -12.12
N THR A 102 6.12 8.83 -11.74
CA THR A 102 6.71 7.66 -12.43
C THR A 102 6.18 7.50 -13.86
N PHE A 103 4.91 7.82 -14.10
CA PHE A 103 4.28 7.77 -15.41
C PHE A 103 4.82 8.84 -16.37
N GLU A 104 5.12 10.04 -15.87
CA GLU A 104 5.82 11.07 -16.66
C GLU A 104 7.23 10.65 -17.03
N ALA A 105 7.97 10.05 -16.09
CA ALA A 105 9.31 9.51 -16.37
C ALA A 105 9.24 8.39 -17.42
N LEU A 106 8.29 7.46 -17.29
CA LEU A 106 8.03 6.40 -18.26
C LEU A 106 7.73 6.97 -19.65
N THR A 107 6.89 8.01 -19.72
CA THR A 107 6.56 8.68 -20.99
C THR A 107 7.79 9.27 -21.67
N LYS A 108 8.67 9.92 -20.91
CA LYS A 108 9.93 10.45 -21.43
C LYS A 108 10.86 9.34 -21.92
N THR A 109 10.99 8.25 -21.18
CA THR A 109 11.82 7.11 -21.56
C THR A 109 11.32 6.45 -22.86
N ILE A 110 10.02 6.22 -23.00
CA ILE A 110 9.44 5.67 -24.23
C ILE A 110 9.64 6.62 -25.40
N ALA A 111 9.38 7.93 -25.22
CA ALA A 111 9.60 8.93 -26.27
C ALA A 111 11.06 8.94 -26.74
N ASN A 112 12.03 8.84 -25.83
CA ASN A 112 13.45 8.77 -26.18
C ASN A 112 13.77 7.53 -27.01
N TYR A 113 13.26 6.35 -26.64
CA TYR A 113 13.48 5.13 -27.43
C TYR A 113 12.88 5.21 -28.83
N LEU A 114 11.71 5.84 -28.98
CA LEU A 114 11.09 6.04 -30.30
C LEU A 114 11.93 7.01 -31.17
N VAL A 115 12.48 8.08 -30.58
CA VAL A 115 13.37 9.00 -31.29
C VAL A 115 14.67 8.32 -31.72
N GLU A 116 15.17 7.38 -30.92
CA GLU A 116 16.37 6.58 -31.22
C GLU A 116 16.10 5.44 -32.22
N GLY A 117 14.84 5.21 -32.63
CA GLY A 117 14.44 4.09 -33.49
C GLY A 117 14.50 2.72 -32.81
N ALA A 118 14.50 2.69 -31.47
CA ALA A 118 14.56 1.50 -30.64
C ALA A 118 13.15 1.02 -30.21
N ASP A 119 12.24 0.85 -31.17
CA ASP A 119 10.82 0.57 -30.93
C ASP A 119 10.58 -0.67 -30.07
N GLY A 120 11.40 -1.72 -30.25
CA GLY A 120 11.31 -2.94 -29.44
C GLY A 120 11.57 -2.70 -27.94
N GLN A 121 12.46 -1.75 -27.60
CA GLN A 121 12.71 -1.39 -26.20
C GLN A 121 11.58 -0.53 -25.64
N ALA A 122 11.03 0.39 -26.44
CA ALA A 122 9.86 1.17 -26.04
C ALA A 122 8.66 0.27 -25.69
N VAL A 123 8.40 -0.74 -26.52
CA VAL A 123 7.34 -1.73 -26.28
C VAL A 123 7.62 -2.56 -25.03
N ARG A 124 8.86 -3.01 -24.83
CA ARG A 124 9.23 -3.81 -23.65
C ARG A 124 9.00 -3.04 -22.34
N VAL A 125 9.43 -1.79 -22.28
CA VAL A 125 9.27 -0.91 -21.11
C VAL A 125 7.78 -0.67 -20.83
N MET A 126 6.98 -0.45 -21.88
CA MET A 126 5.53 -0.31 -21.75
C MET A 126 4.86 -1.60 -21.22
N MET A 127 5.25 -2.78 -21.71
CA MET A 127 4.73 -4.06 -21.20
C MET A 127 5.10 -4.31 -19.74
N GLU A 128 6.29 -3.90 -19.30
CA GLU A 128 6.70 -3.99 -17.90
C GLU A 128 5.88 -3.07 -16.99
N ALA A 129 5.57 -1.86 -17.45
CA ALA A 129 4.65 -0.96 -16.77
C ALA A 129 3.24 -1.56 -16.68
N GLN A 130 2.73 -2.13 -17.78
CA GLN A 130 1.42 -2.79 -17.81
C GLN A 130 1.37 -3.97 -16.82
N LYS A 131 2.42 -4.80 -16.77
CA LYS A 131 2.54 -5.89 -15.80
C LYS A 131 2.54 -5.40 -14.35
N SER A 132 3.22 -4.27 -14.09
CA SER A 132 3.27 -3.67 -12.75
C SER A 132 1.90 -3.16 -12.31
N ILE A 133 1.15 -2.51 -13.21
CA ILE A 133 -0.24 -2.08 -12.93
C ILE A 133 -1.16 -3.29 -12.74
N ALA A 134 -0.99 -4.35 -13.53
CA ALA A 134 -1.79 -5.56 -13.40
C ALA A 134 -1.60 -6.27 -12.04
N ALA A 135 -0.41 -6.15 -11.45
CA ALA A 135 -0.09 -6.69 -10.12
C ALA A 135 -0.68 -5.86 -8.96
N MET A 136 -1.21 -4.67 -9.23
CA MET A 136 -1.90 -3.87 -8.22
C MET A 136 -3.21 -4.53 -7.79
N SER A 137 -3.60 -4.29 -6.54
CA SER A 137 -4.92 -4.69 -6.03
C SER A 137 -6.03 -4.06 -6.85
N ASP A 138 -7.12 -4.80 -7.07
CA ASP A 138 -8.27 -4.30 -7.80
C ASP A 138 -8.88 -3.07 -7.11
N GLY A 139 -9.26 -2.08 -7.93
CA GLY A 139 -9.84 -0.84 -7.43
C GLY A 139 -9.72 0.31 -8.44
N TYR A 140 -10.34 1.43 -8.09
CA TYR A 140 -10.44 2.63 -8.94
C TYR A 140 -9.10 3.06 -9.58
N TRP A 141 -8.01 3.02 -8.82
CA TRP A 141 -6.70 3.46 -9.30
C TRP A 141 -6.10 2.53 -10.35
N LYS A 142 -6.26 1.21 -10.20
CA LYS A 142 -5.80 0.24 -11.20
C LYS A 142 -6.48 0.47 -12.55
N ASP A 143 -7.81 0.65 -12.52
CA ASP A 143 -8.60 0.90 -13.73
C ASP A 143 -8.18 2.23 -14.39
N LYS A 144 -8.04 3.28 -13.59
CA LYS A 144 -7.61 4.60 -14.05
C LYS A 144 -6.21 4.59 -14.66
N TYR A 145 -5.26 3.90 -14.04
CA TYR A 145 -3.88 3.79 -14.54
C TYR A 145 -3.78 2.94 -15.80
N THR A 146 -4.56 1.86 -15.86
CA THR A 146 -4.65 1.02 -17.06
C THR A 146 -5.20 1.83 -18.23
N ALA A 147 -6.29 2.59 -18.01
CA ALA A 147 -6.87 3.46 -19.03
C ALA A 147 -5.88 4.56 -19.49
N ALA A 148 -5.17 5.20 -18.57
CA ALA A 148 -4.17 6.22 -18.92
C ALA A 148 -3.00 5.66 -19.75
N LEU A 149 -2.56 4.43 -19.44
CA LEU A 149 -1.50 3.76 -20.19
C LEU A 149 -1.98 3.35 -21.58
N GLU A 150 -3.19 2.81 -21.69
CA GLU A 150 -3.81 2.45 -22.96
C GLU A 150 -4.07 3.68 -23.85
N GLU A 151 -4.56 4.78 -23.27
CA GLU A 151 -4.80 6.03 -23.99
C GLU A 151 -3.51 6.58 -24.61
N LYS A 152 -2.41 6.60 -23.84
CA LYS A 152 -1.13 7.12 -24.34
C LYS A 152 -0.36 6.17 -25.24
N PHE A 153 -0.28 4.88 -24.90
CA PHE A 153 0.64 3.93 -25.54
C PHE A 153 -0.05 2.76 -26.24
N GLY A 154 -1.39 2.71 -26.24
CA GLY A 154 -2.14 1.62 -26.85
C GLY A 154 -1.89 1.46 -28.36
N HIS A 155 -1.46 2.52 -29.04
CA HIS A 155 -1.07 2.46 -30.45
C HIS A 155 0.23 1.66 -30.67
N LEU A 156 1.24 1.84 -29.80
CA LEU A 156 2.53 1.13 -29.89
C LEU A 156 2.34 -0.39 -29.78
N VAL A 157 1.41 -0.84 -28.93
CA VAL A 157 1.10 -2.27 -28.78
C VAL A 157 0.48 -2.82 -30.05
N LYS A 158 -0.46 -2.08 -30.65
CA LYS A 158 -1.15 -2.48 -31.89
C LYS A 158 -0.19 -2.54 -33.06
N GLU A 159 0.76 -1.61 -33.15
CA GLU A 159 1.79 -1.58 -34.19
C GLU A 159 2.79 -2.73 -34.03
N ALA A 160 3.27 -2.99 -32.81
CA ALA A 160 4.15 -4.12 -32.54
C ALA A 160 3.50 -5.47 -32.87
N LEU A 161 2.21 -5.64 -32.52
CA LEU A 161 1.46 -6.85 -32.86
C LEU A 161 1.31 -7.02 -34.37
N LYS A 162 1.03 -5.95 -35.12
CA LYS A 162 0.99 -5.99 -36.59
C LYS A 162 2.34 -6.37 -37.19
N ALA A 163 3.42 -5.76 -36.72
CA ALA A 163 4.77 -6.06 -37.19
C ALA A 163 5.18 -7.52 -36.93
N SER A 164 4.71 -8.12 -35.82
CA SER A 164 4.94 -9.54 -35.52
C SER A 164 4.10 -10.51 -36.35
N LEU A 165 2.99 -10.05 -36.92
CA LEU A 165 2.01 -10.88 -37.65
C LEU A 165 2.18 -10.83 -39.17
N THR A 166 2.89 -9.85 -39.72
CA THR A 166 3.34 -9.88 -41.12
C THR A 166 4.44 -10.92 -41.26
N PRO A 167 4.19 -12.06 -41.93
CA PRO A 167 5.24 -13.01 -42.28
C PRO A 167 6.22 -12.27 -43.19
N SER A 168 7.52 -12.49 -42.96
CA SER A 168 8.58 -12.10 -43.88
C SER A 168 8.40 -12.85 -45.21
N GLU A 169 7.52 -12.37 -46.08
CA GLU A 169 7.41 -12.80 -47.46
C GLU A 169 8.50 -12.09 -48.28
N ALA A 170 9.72 -12.62 -48.18
CA ALA A 170 10.92 -12.30 -48.94
C ALA A 170 11.91 -13.43 -48.58
N GLU A 171 12.47 -14.26 -49.46
CA GLU A 171 12.66 -14.27 -50.91
C GLU A 171 12.92 -15.75 -51.27
N ASP A 172 12.03 -16.40 -52.02
CA ASP A 172 12.33 -17.66 -52.74
C ASP A 172 12.24 -17.35 -54.25
N ASP A 173 13.03 -16.38 -54.70
CA ASP A 173 13.38 -16.21 -56.12
C ASP A 173 14.77 -16.85 -56.32
N GLU A 174 14.85 -18.19 -56.23
CA GLU A 174 15.99 -18.93 -56.77
C GLU A 174 15.68 -19.36 -58.21
N GLU A 175 16.31 -18.61 -59.10
CA GLU A 175 16.68 -18.91 -60.49
C GLU A 175 16.69 -20.42 -60.86
N GLU A 176 15.69 -20.87 -61.64
CA GLU A 176 15.93 -21.98 -62.58
C GLU A 176 16.34 -21.40 -63.93
N GLY A 177 17.65 -21.38 -64.12
CA GLY A 177 18.30 -21.08 -65.38
C GLY A 177 18.17 -22.21 -66.41
N ASN A 178 17.94 -21.77 -67.65
CA ASN A 178 18.51 -22.23 -68.92
C ASN A 178 18.24 -23.67 -69.41
#